data_AF-A0A925FXT1-F1
#
_entry.id   AF-A0A925FXT1-F1
#
_cell.length_a   1.000
_cell.length_b   1.000
_cell.length_c   1.000
_cell.angle_alpha   90.00
_cell.angle_beta   90.00
_cell.angle_gamma   90.00
#
_symmetry.space_group_name_H-M   'P 1'
#
loop_
_entity.id
_entity.type
_entity.pdbx_description
1 polymer ?
#
loop_
_entity_poly.entity_id
_entity_poly.type
_entity_poly.pdbx_seq_one_letter_code
_entity_poly.pdbx_strand_id
1 'polypeptide(L)'
;MHDPPYGEIAELLKRGEVVPFLGAGVNFGTRERGATWEMTSPFLPSGAELSRFLASKISFPADSESDTVDLAKVASYFVETTKRRRLRERLKEVFDKDFEPCPIHNYLAEASRNTPLLIVTTNYDDLTERAFNKLGLPFDLVIHPTDRKDVEASVLWWKHGAEKPEVVEPNQLIVDLKTTSVIYKMHGTVDRTAQKWDSYVITEEDYVDFLSRMTGQTAVPAQFMRYFRSRYFLFLGYGLRDWNLRVVLKNLRTALPAGEDSEDMEEEDEEVSSWAIQFKPSYLETKLWDARKVQIFDVDINEFVTQLRQQVT
;
A
#
# COMPACT_ATOMS: atom_id res chain seq x y z
N MET A 1 -15.67 17.29 -11.55
CA MET A 1 -15.24 15.89 -11.73
C MET A 1 -16.51 15.06 -11.71
N HIS A 2 -16.64 14.04 -12.55
CA HIS A 2 -17.79 13.13 -12.49
C HIS A 2 -17.62 12.19 -11.29
N ASP A 3 -18.71 11.58 -10.83
CA ASP A 3 -18.64 10.60 -9.75
C ASP A 3 -17.89 9.33 -10.20
N PRO A 4 -17.24 8.60 -9.27
CA PRO A 4 -16.73 7.27 -9.55
C PRO A 4 -17.80 6.35 -10.16
N PRO A 5 -17.45 5.42 -11.06
CA PRO A 5 -18.36 4.40 -11.54
C PRO A 5 -18.58 3.33 -10.46
N TYR A 6 -19.30 3.69 -9.39
CA TYR A 6 -19.46 2.87 -8.18
C TYR A 6 -19.98 1.47 -8.48
N GLY A 7 -20.99 1.35 -9.36
CA GLY A 7 -21.58 0.07 -9.74
C GLY A 7 -20.56 -0.86 -10.39
N GLU A 8 -19.83 -0.35 -11.38
CA GLU A 8 -18.77 -1.09 -12.10
C GLU A 8 -17.66 -1.53 -11.15
N ILE A 9 -17.15 -0.61 -10.30
CA ILE A 9 -16.10 -0.91 -9.33
C ILE A 9 -16.57 -2.00 -8.35
N ALA A 10 -17.80 -1.90 -7.84
CA ALA A 10 -18.35 -2.88 -6.91
C ALA A 10 -18.53 -4.25 -7.57
N GLU A 11 -19.00 -4.29 -8.82
CA GLU A 11 -19.16 -5.52 -9.59
C GLU A 11 -17.82 -6.21 -9.87
N LEU A 12 -16.82 -5.47 -10.36
CA LEU A 12 -15.51 -6.04 -10.66
C LEU A 12 -14.75 -6.46 -9.39
N LEU A 13 -14.92 -5.75 -8.26
CA LEU A 13 -14.43 -6.20 -6.95
C LEU A 13 -15.07 -7.53 -6.54
N LYS A 14 -16.40 -7.68 -6.69
CA LYS A 14 -17.10 -8.94 -6.41
C LYS A 14 -16.61 -10.08 -7.29
N ARG A 15 -16.19 -9.81 -8.52
CA ARG A 15 -15.64 -10.81 -9.46
C ARG A 15 -14.15 -11.11 -9.23
N GLY A 16 -13.46 -10.36 -8.36
CA GLY A 16 -12.02 -10.52 -8.13
C GLY A 16 -11.17 -10.02 -9.30
N GLU A 17 -11.72 -9.10 -10.10
CA GLU A 17 -11.08 -8.50 -11.27
C GLU A 17 -10.39 -7.17 -10.96
N VAL A 18 -10.46 -6.73 -9.70
CA VAL A 18 -9.82 -5.52 -9.19
C VAL A 18 -8.77 -5.90 -8.14
N VAL A 19 -7.59 -5.29 -8.23
CA VAL A 19 -6.54 -5.29 -7.21
C VAL A 19 -6.65 -3.99 -6.40
N PRO A 20 -7.14 -4.03 -5.15
CA PRO A 20 -7.11 -2.88 -4.26
C PRO A 20 -5.65 -2.56 -3.91
N PHE A 21 -5.25 -1.30 -4.11
CA PHE A 21 -3.91 -0.82 -3.81
C PHE A 21 -3.98 0.31 -2.79
N LEU A 22 -3.59 0.01 -1.55
CA LEU A 22 -3.80 0.89 -0.39
C LEU A 22 -2.57 1.74 -0.11
N GLY A 23 -2.78 3.05 0.00
CA GLY A 23 -1.80 4.03 0.49
C GLY A 23 -2.16 4.54 1.88
N ALA A 24 -1.32 5.39 2.45
CA ALA A 24 -1.48 5.87 3.83
C ALA A 24 -2.79 6.64 4.06
N GLY A 25 -3.38 7.22 3.01
CA GLY A 25 -4.64 7.95 3.09
C GLY A 25 -5.85 7.09 3.46
N VAL A 26 -5.80 5.76 3.30
CA VAL A 26 -6.91 4.88 3.74
C VAL A 26 -7.07 4.87 5.26
N ASN A 27 -6.00 5.19 5.99
CA ASN A 27 -5.98 5.25 7.44
C ASN A 27 -6.60 6.53 8.01
N PHE A 28 -7.04 7.45 7.14
CA PHE A 28 -7.71 8.68 7.57
C PHE A 28 -9.22 8.50 7.74
N GLY A 29 -9.78 7.32 7.44
CA GLY A 29 -11.21 7.07 7.56
C GLY A 29 -11.77 7.24 8.98
N THR A 30 -10.96 7.07 10.03
CA THR A 30 -11.39 7.33 11.43
C THR A 30 -10.92 8.69 11.96
N ARG A 31 -10.22 9.49 11.14
CA ARG A 31 -9.63 10.76 11.54
C ARG A 31 -10.64 11.89 11.34
N GLU A 32 -10.87 12.68 12.39
CA GLU A 32 -11.66 13.90 12.27
C GLU A 32 -10.99 14.89 11.30
N ARG A 33 -11.80 15.57 10.49
CA ARG A 33 -11.30 16.51 9.48
C ARG A 33 -10.52 17.64 10.14
N GLY A 34 -9.27 17.82 9.74
CA GLY A 34 -8.38 18.85 10.27
C GLY A 34 -7.71 18.51 11.60
N ALA A 35 -8.01 17.37 12.22
CA ALA A 35 -7.30 16.91 13.41
C ALA A 35 -5.81 16.74 13.08
N THR A 36 -4.92 17.15 13.98
CA THR A 36 -3.47 16.94 13.86
C THR A 36 -3.08 15.70 14.65
N TRP A 37 -2.14 14.91 14.14
CA TRP A 37 -1.64 13.74 14.82
C TRP A 37 -0.68 14.10 15.97
N GLU A 38 -0.87 13.42 17.09
CA GLU A 38 0.04 13.37 18.23
C GLU A 38 0.24 11.91 18.65
N MET A 39 1.24 11.65 19.50
CA MET A 39 1.56 10.29 19.94
C MET A 39 0.38 9.58 20.64
N THR A 40 -0.52 10.35 21.27
CA THR A 40 -1.72 9.87 21.97
C THR A 40 -2.96 9.78 21.07
N SER A 41 -2.88 10.21 19.81
CA SER A 41 -4.02 10.18 18.91
C SER A 41 -4.52 8.75 18.65
N PRO A 42 -5.85 8.56 18.54
CA PRO A 42 -6.45 7.26 18.25
C PRO A 42 -6.40 6.89 16.75
N PHE A 43 -5.57 7.58 15.96
CA PHE A 43 -5.41 7.38 14.52
C PHE A 43 -3.94 7.49 14.12
N LEU A 44 -3.60 6.98 12.93
CA LEU A 44 -2.23 6.95 12.41
C LEU A 44 -1.77 8.31 11.83
N PRO A 45 -0.46 8.62 11.88
CA PRO A 45 0.08 9.84 11.29
C PRO A 45 0.05 9.80 9.76
N SER A 46 -0.04 10.98 9.14
CA SER A 46 0.39 11.16 7.75
C SER A 46 1.91 11.03 7.62
N GLY A 47 2.41 10.82 6.40
CA GLY A 47 3.87 10.82 6.13
C GLY A 47 4.56 12.11 6.60
N ALA A 48 3.94 13.26 6.39
CA ALA A 48 4.46 14.55 6.85
C ALA A 48 4.48 14.68 8.39
N GLU A 49 3.47 14.16 9.09
CA GLU A 49 3.45 14.17 10.56
C GLU A 49 4.48 13.22 11.15
N LEU A 50 4.62 12.02 10.57
CA LEU A 50 5.66 11.07 10.95
C LEU A 50 7.06 11.66 10.72
N SER A 51 7.26 12.34 9.59
CA SER A 51 8.51 13.02 9.27
C SER A 51 8.85 14.08 10.31
N ARG A 52 7.91 14.97 10.64
CA ARG A 52 8.12 15.98 11.69
C ARG A 52 8.38 15.35 13.06
N PHE A 53 7.70 14.26 13.39
CA PHE A 53 7.94 13.52 14.62
C PHE A 53 9.38 13.00 14.67
N LEU A 54 9.86 12.31 13.64
CA LEU A 54 11.23 11.81 13.56
C LEU A 54 12.25 12.95 13.61
N ALA A 55 12.01 14.02 12.84
CA ALA A 55 12.82 15.23 12.85
C ALA A 55 12.89 15.86 14.24
N SER A 56 11.82 15.82 15.05
CA SER A 56 11.83 16.35 16.42
C SER A 56 12.64 15.52 17.43
N LYS A 57 12.95 14.26 17.09
CA LYS A 57 13.73 13.35 17.96
C LYS A 57 15.23 13.43 17.74
N ILE A 58 15.64 14.10 16.67
CA ILE A 58 17.02 14.34 16.30
C ILE A 58 17.21 15.84 16.09
N SER A 59 18.41 16.38 16.21
CA SER A 59 18.64 17.79 15.84
C SER A 59 18.71 17.92 14.32
N PHE A 60 17.59 17.67 13.62
CA PHE A 60 17.54 17.63 12.16
C PHE A 60 17.90 19.03 11.59
N PRO A 61 18.94 19.14 10.74
CA PRO A 61 19.40 20.42 10.21
C PRO A 61 18.50 20.86 9.05
N ALA A 62 17.30 21.32 9.38
CA ALA A 62 16.37 21.89 8.40
C ALA A 62 16.71 23.36 8.13
N ASP A 63 16.83 23.72 6.85
CA ASP A 63 16.88 25.13 6.42
C ASP A 63 15.47 25.69 6.20
N SER A 64 14.49 24.81 6.01
CA SER A 64 13.10 25.15 5.71
C SER A 64 12.11 24.16 6.33
N GLU A 65 10.85 24.57 6.50
CA GLU A 65 9.79 23.63 6.92
C GLU A 65 9.60 22.48 5.92
N SER A 66 9.86 22.71 4.63
CA SER A 66 9.80 21.66 3.59
C SER A 66 10.77 20.52 3.84
N ASP A 67 11.91 20.77 4.48
CA ASP A 67 12.86 19.69 4.80
C ASP A 67 12.33 18.72 5.86
N THR A 68 11.45 19.20 6.74
CA THR A 68 10.90 18.41 7.85
C THR A 68 9.70 17.55 7.45
N VAL A 69 9.18 17.70 6.24
CA VAL A 69 8.02 16.94 5.72
C VAL A 69 8.41 15.88 4.69
N ASP A 70 9.68 15.82 4.29
CA ASP A 70 10.22 14.74 3.46
C ASP A 70 10.63 13.57 4.36
N LEU A 71 9.73 12.59 4.45
CA LEU A 71 9.91 11.44 5.33
C LEU A 71 11.17 10.63 4.99
N ALA A 72 11.50 10.48 3.71
CA ALA A 72 12.64 9.67 3.27
C ALA A 72 13.95 10.33 3.68
N LYS A 73 14.08 11.63 3.38
CA LYS A 73 15.24 12.44 3.76
C LYS A 73 15.44 12.48 5.28
N VAL A 74 14.36 12.75 6.04
CA VAL A 74 14.43 12.79 7.50
C VAL A 74 14.81 11.41 8.07
N ALA A 75 14.23 10.33 7.56
CA ALA A 75 14.55 8.98 8.01
C ALA A 75 16.00 8.59 7.69
N SER A 76 16.53 8.91 6.52
CA SER A 76 17.95 8.70 6.17
C SER A 76 18.87 9.43 7.16
N TYR A 77 18.61 10.72 7.41
CA TYR A 77 19.40 11.49 8.38
C TYR A 77 19.27 10.95 9.82
N PHE A 78 18.08 10.46 10.21
CA PHE A 78 17.87 9.80 11.50
C PHE A 78 18.78 8.58 11.65
N VAL A 79 18.88 7.74 10.62
CA VAL A 79 19.73 6.54 10.63
C VAL A 79 21.21 6.90 10.70
N GLU A 80 21.64 7.90 9.94
CA GLU A 80 23.03 8.36 9.91
C GLU A 80 23.48 8.87 11.31
N THR A 81 22.65 9.69 11.94
CA THR A 81 22.98 10.32 13.23
C THR A 81 22.81 9.40 14.43
N THR A 82 21.90 8.43 14.38
CA THR A 82 21.60 7.55 15.50
C THR A 82 22.01 6.10 15.20
N LYS A 83 21.13 5.31 14.58
CA LYS A 83 21.31 4.04 13.86
C LYS A 83 19.93 3.48 13.48
N ARG A 84 19.88 2.55 12.52
CA ARG A 84 18.65 1.86 12.05
C ARG A 84 17.79 1.27 13.17
N ARG A 85 18.42 0.66 14.19
CA ARG A 85 17.71 0.10 15.36
C ARG A 85 16.87 1.16 16.07
N ARG A 86 17.39 2.38 16.26
CA ARG A 86 16.68 3.46 16.94
C ARG A 86 15.50 3.96 16.11
N LEU A 87 15.64 4.01 14.78
CA LEU A 87 14.54 4.34 13.89
C LEU A 87 13.40 3.31 14.02
N ARG A 88 13.73 2.01 13.97
CA ARG A 88 12.73 0.94 14.18
C ARG A 88 12.00 1.06 15.51
N GLU A 89 12.72 1.34 16.60
CA GLU A 89 12.10 1.58 17.91
C GLU A 89 11.10 2.74 17.88
N ARG A 90 11.44 3.86 17.22
CA ARG A 90 10.52 5.00 17.07
C ARG A 90 9.32 4.70 16.19
N LEU A 91 9.51 3.98 15.09
CA LEU A 91 8.40 3.54 14.24
C LEU A 91 7.48 2.60 15.00
N LYS A 92 8.04 1.67 15.78
CA LYS A 92 7.27 0.78 16.64
C LYS A 92 6.45 1.55 17.67
N GLU A 93 7.01 2.55 18.35
CA GLU A 93 6.24 3.42 19.27
C GLU A 93 5.02 4.10 18.61
N VAL A 94 5.13 4.40 17.31
CA VAL A 94 4.05 5.01 16.53
C VAL A 94 3.00 3.98 16.12
N PHE A 95 3.43 2.90 15.46
CA PHE A 95 2.55 1.94 14.80
C PHE A 95 2.05 0.84 15.75
N ASP A 96 2.78 0.52 16.82
CA ASP A 96 2.42 -0.53 17.78
C ASP A 96 1.41 -0.05 18.84
N LYS A 97 0.35 0.63 18.38
CA LYS A 97 -0.81 0.99 19.21
C LYS A 97 -2.09 0.36 18.68
N ASP A 98 -3.10 0.27 19.52
CA ASP A 98 -4.37 -0.33 19.14
C ASP A 98 -5.21 0.65 18.31
N PHE A 99 -5.18 0.48 16.99
CA PHE A 99 -5.95 1.28 16.05
C PHE A 99 -7.08 0.42 15.46
N GLU A 100 -8.28 1.02 15.34
CA GLU A 100 -9.42 0.36 14.69
C GLU A 100 -9.30 0.41 13.16
N PRO A 101 -9.63 -0.70 12.46
CA PRO A 101 -9.70 -0.68 11.01
C PRO A 101 -10.76 0.30 10.48
N CYS A 102 -10.33 1.18 9.57
CA CYS A 102 -11.23 2.10 8.87
C CYS A 102 -12.29 1.37 8.02
N PRO A 103 -13.42 2.03 7.66
CA PRO A 103 -14.51 1.42 6.88
C PRO A 103 -14.08 0.70 5.60
N ILE A 104 -13.05 1.21 4.91
CA ILE A 104 -12.51 0.59 3.69
C ILE A 104 -11.86 -0.77 3.96
N HIS A 105 -11.10 -0.92 5.05
CA HIS A 105 -10.50 -2.21 5.43
C HIS A 105 -11.59 -3.25 5.69
N ASN A 106 -12.63 -2.86 6.43
CA ASN A 106 -13.78 -3.73 6.71
C ASN A 106 -14.53 -4.09 5.42
N TYR A 107 -14.73 -3.14 4.52
CA TYR A 107 -15.38 -3.39 3.23
C TYR A 107 -14.59 -4.40 2.36
N LEU A 108 -13.26 -4.25 2.26
CA LEU A 108 -12.43 -5.17 1.48
C LEU A 108 -12.41 -6.58 2.09
N ALA A 109 -12.37 -6.69 3.42
CA ALA A 109 -12.50 -7.98 4.11
C ALA A 109 -13.89 -8.61 3.89
N GLU A 110 -14.97 -7.82 3.92
CA GLU A 110 -16.31 -8.34 3.60
C GLU A 110 -16.42 -8.81 2.14
N ALA A 111 -15.87 -8.05 1.20
CA ALA A 111 -15.85 -8.41 -0.22
C ALA A 111 -15.10 -9.72 -0.46
N SER A 112 -14.05 -9.99 0.34
CA SER A 112 -13.25 -11.21 0.22
C SER A 112 -13.96 -12.48 0.71
N ARG A 113 -15.17 -12.39 1.29
CA ARG A 113 -15.93 -13.56 1.77
C ARG A 113 -16.33 -14.51 0.65
N ASN A 114 -16.71 -13.96 -0.48
CA ASN A 114 -17.22 -14.73 -1.61
C ASN A 114 -16.14 -14.95 -2.67
N THR A 115 -15.25 -13.97 -2.82
CA THR A 115 -14.24 -13.98 -3.86
C THR A 115 -12.90 -13.56 -3.27
N PRO A 116 -11.88 -14.45 -3.29
CA PRO A 116 -10.56 -14.11 -2.78
C PRO A 116 -9.96 -12.87 -3.45
N LEU A 117 -9.35 -12.00 -2.65
CA LEU A 117 -8.73 -10.78 -3.12
C LEU A 117 -7.21 -10.80 -2.88
N LEU A 118 -6.45 -10.33 -3.86
CA LEU A 118 -5.06 -9.89 -3.66
C LEU A 118 -5.08 -8.39 -3.38
N ILE A 119 -4.91 -8.02 -2.11
CA ILE A 119 -4.85 -6.63 -1.64
C ILE A 119 -3.38 -6.25 -1.51
N VAL A 120 -2.97 -5.17 -2.19
CA VAL A 120 -1.61 -4.64 -2.11
C VAL A 120 -1.59 -3.40 -1.24
N THR A 121 -0.60 -3.26 -0.38
CA THR A 121 -0.45 -2.07 0.47
C THR A 121 1.01 -1.66 0.63
N THR A 122 1.21 -0.34 0.74
CA THR A 122 2.50 0.26 1.12
C THR A 122 2.50 0.73 2.58
N ASN A 123 1.44 0.44 3.34
CA ASN A 123 1.32 0.86 4.72
C ASN A 123 2.01 -0.13 5.67
N TYR A 124 2.60 0.39 6.75
CA TYR A 124 3.31 -0.43 7.72
C TYR A 124 2.40 -1.06 8.79
N ASP A 125 1.25 -0.44 9.08
CA ASP A 125 0.27 -0.89 10.08
C ASP A 125 -0.43 -2.20 9.67
N ASP A 126 -1.12 -2.83 10.63
CA ASP A 126 -1.84 -4.09 10.47
C ASP A 126 -3.37 -3.95 10.32
N LEU A 127 -3.87 -2.78 9.89
CA LEU A 127 -5.32 -2.51 9.89
C LEU A 127 -6.11 -3.38 8.90
N THR A 128 -5.51 -3.75 7.77
CA THR A 128 -6.15 -4.66 6.79
C THR A 128 -6.26 -6.06 7.37
N GLU A 129 -5.15 -6.56 7.94
CA GLU A 129 -5.04 -7.85 8.60
C GLU A 129 -6.05 -7.96 9.77
N ARG A 130 -6.17 -6.90 10.58
CA ARG A 130 -7.14 -6.80 11.67
C ARG A 130 -8.58 -6.85 11.18
N ALA A 131 -8.91 -6.22 10.06
CA ALA A 131 -10.25 -6.31 9.48
C ALA A 131 -10.61 -7.74 9.09
N PHE A 132 -9.70 -8.48 8.47
CA PHE A 132 -9.89 -9.90 8.15
C PHE A 132 -10.03 -10.76 9.42
N ASN A 133 -9.13 -10.57 10.40
CA ASN A 133 -9.15 -11.29 11.67
C ASN A 133 -10.46 -11.06 12.45
N LYS A 134 -10.97 -9.81 12.49
CA LYS A 134 -12.23 -9.45 13.16
C LYS A 134 -13.45 -10.16 12.55
N LEU A 135 -13.39 -10.47 11.24
CA LEU A 135 -14.43 -11.23 10.54
C LEU A 135 -14.18 -12.74 10.52
N GLY A 136 -13.06 -13.21 11.08
CA GLY A 136 -12.67 -14.63 11.07
C GLY A 136 -12.36 -15.17 9.68
N LEU A 137 -11.90 -14.30 8.76
CA LEU A 137 -11.67 -14.69 7.36
C LEU A 137 -10.21 -15.11 7.13
N PRO A 138 -9.99 -16.19 6.36
CA PRO A 138 -8.64 -16.65 6.06
C PRO A 138 -7.95 -15.72 5.06
N PHE A 139 -6.68 -15.43 5.33
CA PHE A 139 -5.79 -14.75 4.40
C PHE A 139 -4.36 -15.20 4.62
N ASP A 140 -3.58 -15.16 3.55
CA ASP A 140 -2.13 -15.22 3.61
C ASP A 140 -1.55 -13.81 3.67
N LEU A 141 -0.48 -13.64 4.42
CA LEU A 141 0.26 -12.39 4.51
C LEU A 141 1.62 -12.55 3.85
N VAL A 142 1.90 -11.72 2.84
CA VAL A 142 3.18 -11.70 2.14
C VAL A 142 3.81 -10.33 2.33
N ILE A 143 5.05 -10.30 2.83
CA ILE A 143 5.76 -9.07 3.14
C ILE A 143 7.09 -9.09 2.40
N HIS A 144 7.46 -7.96 1.79
CA HIS A 144 8.80 -7.78 1.24
C HIS A 144 9.76 -7.18 2.30
N PRO A 145 10.65 -7.98 2.91
CA PRO A 145 11.65 -7.47 3.83
C PRO A 145 12.77 -6.73 3.09
N THR A 146 13.00 -5.47 3.42
CA THR A 146 14.07 -4.67 2.80
C THR A 146 15.26 -4.47 3.72
N ASP A 147 15.02 -4.27 5.01
CA ASP A 147 16.05 -3.91 5.98
C ASP A 147 16.61 -5.10 6.77
N ARG A 148 16.54 -6.30 6.18
CA ARG A 148 16.97 -7.57 6.78
C ARG A 148 17.91 -8.34 5.84
N LYS A 149 19.20 -8.39 6.20
CA LYS A 149 20.24 -9.12 5.43
C LYS A 149 20.09 -10.64 5.48
N ASP A 150 19.45 -11.18 6.53
CA ASP A 150 19.27 -12.62 6.71
C ASP A 150 18.21 -13.22 5.78
N VAL A 151 17.32 -12.39 5.24
CA VAL A 151 16.23 -12.78 4.33
C VAL A 151 16.25 -11.91 3.06
N GLU A 152 17.45 -11.49 2.67
CA GLU A 152 17.64 -10.61 1.53
C GLU A 152 17.09 -11.26 0.24
N ALA A 153 16.48 -10.45 -0.64
CA ALA A 153 15.88 -10.89 -1.90
C ALA A 153 14.80 -11.99 -1.77
N SER A 154 14.28 -12.20 -0.57
CA SER A 154 13.16 -13.11 -0.29
C SER A 154 11.88 -12.33 0.04
N VAL A 155 10.76 -13.02 0.09
CA VAL A 155 9.54 -12.56 0.75
C VAL A 155 9.31 -13.38 2.02
N LEU A 156 8.67 -12.76 3.00
CA LEU A 156 8.17 -13.44 4.18
C LEU A 156 6.70 -13.80 3.93
N TRP A 157 6.37 -15.08 3.98
CA TRP A 157 5.02 -15.59 3.74
C TRP A 157 4.46 -16.28 4.98
N TRP A 158 3.44 -15.69 5.57
CA TRP A 158 2.58 -16.36 6.54
C TRP A 158 1.39 -16.93 5.81
N LYS A 159 1.30 -18.26 5.78
CA LYS A 159 0.05 -18.96 5.47
C LYS A 159 -0.98 -18.64 6.55
N HIS A 160 -2.25 -18.63 6.20
CA HIS A 160 -3.32 -18.44 7.18
C HIS A 160 -3.15 -19.35 8.41
N GLY A 161 -3.16 -18.74 9.60
CA GLY A 161 -3.02 -19.44 10.88
C GLY A 161 -1.59 -19.82 11.27
N ALA A 162 -0.57 -19.55 10.44
CA ALA A 162 0.82 -19.82 10.78
C ALA A 162 1.36 -18.84 11.83
N GLU A 163 2.11 -19.34 12.81
CA GLU A 163 2.76 -18.50 13.84
C GLU A 163 4.03 -17.79 13.33
N LYS A 164 4.66 -18.33 12.27
CA LYS A 164 5.95 -17.86 11.74
C LYS A 164 5.92 -17.84 10.21
N PRO A 165 6.70 -16.94 9.58
CA PRO A 165 6.78 -16.90 8.13
C PRO A 165 7.66 -18.01 7.58
N GLU A 166 7.34 -18.44 6.38
CA GLU A 166 8.28 -19.07 5.47
C GLU A 166 9.07 -17.97 4.74
N VAL A 167 10.40 -18.14 4.66
CA VAL A 167 11.26 -17.28 3.84
C VAL A 167 11.34 -17.92 2.47
N VAL A 168 10.80 -17.25 1.46
CA VAL A 168 10.64 -17.81 0.12
C VAL A 168 11.20 -16.85 -0.91
N GLU A 169 11.91 -17.37 -1.92
CA GLU A 169 12.28 -16.55 -3.07
C GLU A 169 11.01 -16.08 -3.82
N PRO A 170 10.94 -14.82 -4.29
CA PRO A 170 9.73 -14.28 -4.93
C PRO A 170 9.21 -15.12 -6.10
N ASN A 171 10.10 -15.77 -6.86
CA ASN A 171 9.74 -16.62 -8.00
C ASN A 171 9.28 -18.02 -7.60
N GLN A 172 9.53 -18.42 -6.36
CA GLN A 172 9.11 -19.71 -5.80
C GLN A 172 7.83 -19.59 -4.94
N LEU A 173 7.33 -18.36 -4.72
CA LEU A 173 6.06 -18.15 -4.05
C LEU A 173 4.91 -18.69 -4.91
N ILE A 174 4.16 -19.64 -4.35
CA ILE A 174 3.01 -20.25 -5.01
C ILE A 174 1.82 -20.22 -4.04
N VAL A 175 0.87 -19.32 -4.31
CA VAL A 175 -0.40 -19.20 -3.58
C VAL A 175 -1.57 -19.44 -4.55
N ASP A 176 -2.58 -20.22 -4.18
CA ASP A 176 -3.79 -20.33 -5.02
C ASP A 176 -4.67 -19.08 -4.84
N LEU A 177 -4.40 -18.06 -5.66
CA LEU A 177 -5.13 -16.79 -5.66
C LEU A 177 -6.62 -16.92 -6.05
N LYS A 178 -7.09 -18.12 -6.46
CA LYS A 178 -8.52 -18.38 -6.71
C LYS A 178 -9.27 -18.78 -5.45
N THR A 179 -8.58 -19.27 -4.43
CA THR A 179 -9.17 -19.78 -3.18
C THR A 179 -8.66 -19.06 -1.94
N THR A 180 -7.55 -18.32 -2.05
CA THR A 180 -6.86 -17.71 -0.92
C THR A 180 -6.75 -16.20 -1.10
N SER A 181 -7.30 -15.44 -0.16
CA SER A 181 -7.07 -13.99 -0.10
C SER A 181 -5.65 -13.73 0.37
N VAL A 182 -4.99 -12.73 -0.21
CA VAL A 182 -3.62 -12.37 0.11
C VAL A 182 -3.53 -10.89 0.41
N ILE A 183 -2.88 -10.55 1.52
CA ILE A 183 -2.45 -9.19 1.83
C ILE A 183 -0.95 -9.12 1.52
N TYR A 184 -0.59 -8.35 0.49
CA TYR A 184 0.79 -8.16 0.07
C TYR A 184 1.30 -6.77 0.47
N LYS A 185 2.29 -6.73 1.38
CA LYS A 185 2.89 -5.49 1.91
C LYS A 185 4.25 -5.24 1.28
N MET A 186 4.32 -4.20 0.46
CA MET A 186 5.51 -3.88 -0.33
C MET A 186 6.60 -3.17 0.48
N HIS A 187 6.21 -2.38 1.48
CA HIS A 187 7.12 -1.52 2.24
C HIS A 187 7.43 -2.06 3.65
N GLY A 188 7.20 -3.35 3.87
CA GLY A 188 7.38 -3.98 5.18
C GLY A 188 6.15 -3.89 6.08
N THR A 189 6.35 -4.09 7.37
CA THR A 189 5.30 -4.13 8.39
C THR A 189 5.84 -3.81 9.78
N VAL A 190 4.95 -3.34 10.65
CA VAL A 190 5.11 -3.53 12.10
C VAL A 190 4.78 -4.99 12.45
N ASP A 191 5.63 -5.63 13.25
CA ASP A 191 5.43 -6.95 13.85
C ASP A 191 5.11 -6.78 15.34
N ARG A 192 3.83 -7.00 15.68
CA ARG A 192 3.33 -6.92 17.06
C ARG A 192 3.48 -8.23 17.84
N THR A 193 3.81 -9.32 17.16
CA THR A 193 3.76 -10.67 17.74
C THR A 193 5.11 -11.07 18.34
N ALA A 194 6.07 -11.36 17.47
CA ALA A 194 7.37 -11.92 17.83
C ALA A 194 8.47 -10.86 17.96
N GLN A 195 8.17 -9.60 17.62
CA GLN A 195 9.10 -8.45 17.62
C GLN A 195 10.38 -8.71 16.82
N LYS A 196 10.32 -9.64 15.86
CA LYS A 196 11.49 -10.09 15.08
C LYS A 196 11.36 -9.68 13.62
N TRP A 197 10.15 -9.54 13.12
CA TRP A 197 9.86 -9.37 11.70
C TRP A 197 9.55 -7.93 11.29
N ASP A 198 9.75 -6.97 12.21
CA ASP A 198 9.71 -5.54 11.91
C ASP A 198 10.61 -5.20 10.72
N SER A 199 10.01 -4.60 9.69
CA SER A 199 10.71 -4.15 8.49
C SER A 199 10.03 -2.91 7.91
N TYR A 200 10.81 -1.94 7.45
CA TYR A 200 10.28 -0.67 6.95
C TYR A 200 11.05 -0.25 5.70
N VAL A 201 10.37 0.04 4.59
CA VAL A 201 10.97 0.82 3.49
C VAL A 201 10.65 2.28 3.75
N ILE A 202 11.60 3.04 4.26
CA ILE A 202 11.34 4.42 4.71
C ILE A 202 12.50 5.39 4.45
N THR A 203 13.75 4.94 4.42
CA THR A 203 14.90 5.82 4.10
C THR A 203 15.13 5.87 2.59
N GLU A 204 15.86 6.87 2.09
CA GLU A 204 16.25 6.95 0.68
C GLU A 204 17.00 5.70 0.23
N GLU A 205 17.89 5.18 1.08
CA GLU A 205 18.63 3.93 0.83
C GLU A 205 17.70 2.73 0.70
N ASP A 206 16.69 2.60 1.59
CA ASP A 206 15.72 1.52 1.49
C ASP A 206 14.96 1.58 0.15
N TYR A 207 14.58 2.78 -0.30
CA TYR A 207 13.88 2.96 -1.57
C TYR A 207 14.78 2.64 -2.76
N VAL A 208 16.04 3.05 -2.74
CA VAL A 208 17.01 2.71 -3.80
C VAL A 208 17.21 1.20 -3.89
N ASP A 209 17.41 0.53 -2.75
CA ASP A 209 17.57 -0.93 -2.70
C ASP A 209 16.31 -1.64 -3.19
N PHE A 210 15.12 -1.20 -2.75
CA PHE A 210 13.84 -1.74 -3.17
C PHE A 210 13.60 -1.59 -4.68
N LEU A 211 13.88 -0.42 -5.24
CA LEU A 211 13.71 -0.15 -6.66
C LEU A 211 14.73 -0.89 -7.53
N SER A 212 15.97 -1.02 -7.07
CA SER A 212 16.98 -1.86 -7.71
C SER A 212 16.48 -3.30 -7.85
N ARG A 213 15.90 -3.87 -6.78
CA ARG A 213 15.28 -5.20 -6.80
C ARG A 213 14.05 -5.31 -7.70
N MET A 214 13.26 -4.24 -7.84
CA MET A 214 12.17 -4.24 -8.83
C MET A 214 12.69 -4.39 -10.25
N THR A 215 13.75 -3.66 -10.60
CA THR A 215 14.34 -3.76 -11.96
C THR A 215 14.91 -5.15 -12.22
N GLY A 216 15.43 -5.81 -11.18
CA GLY A 216 15.87 -7.21 -11.22
C GLY A 216 14.75 -8.26 -11.14
N GLN A 217 13.46 -7.87 -11.13
CA GLN A 217 12.30 -8.76 -10.97
C GLN A 217 12.29 -9.59 -9.68
N THR A 218 12.95 -9.11 -8.61
CA THR A 218 13.03 -9.80 -7.31
C THR A 218 12.28 -9.08 -6.18
N ALA A 219 11.70 -7.90 -6.43
CA ALA A 219 10.93 -7.21 -5.40
C ALA A 219 9.48 -7.72 -5.27
N VAL A 220 8.83 -7.98 -6.41
CA VAL A 220 7.44 -8.45 -6.47
C VAL A 220 7.42 -9.89 -6.97
N PRO A 221 6.74 -10.82 -6.27
CA PRO A 221 6.58 -12.19 -6.74
C PRO A 221 6.05 -12.27 -8.18
N ALA A 222 6.67 -13.10 -9.03
CA ALA A 222 6.27 -13.24 -10.43
C ALA A 222 4.81 -13.68 -10.59
N GLN A 223 4.29 -14.47 -9.65
CA GLN A 223 2.88 -14.85 -9.61
C GLN A 223 1.96 -13.61 -9.49
N PHE A 224 2.30 -12.65 -8.63
CA PHE A 224 1.53 -11.43 -8.44
C PHE A 224 1.63 -10.53 -9.68
N MET A 225 2.82 -10.43 -10.28
CA MET A 225 3.00 -9.68 -11.53
C MET A 225 2.14 -10.24 -12.67
N ARG A 226 2.06 -11.57 -12.81
CA ARG A 226 1.13 -12.20 -13.76
C ARG A 226 -0.32 -11.96 -13.39
N TYR A 227 -0.66 -11.94 -12.10
CA TYR A 227 -2.00 -11.60 -11.65
C TYR A 227 -2.36 -10.17 -12.08
N PHE A 228 -1.48 -9.20 -11.84
CA PHE A 228 -1.68 -7.79 -12.19
C PHE A 228 -1.95 -7.53 -13.68
N ARG A 229 -1.40 -8.35 -14.58
CA ARG A 229 -1.54 -8.19 -16.05
C ARG A 229 -2.96 -8.28 -16.60
N SER A 230 -3.93 -8.78 -15.86
CA SER A 230 -5.29 -8.97 -16.37
C SER A 230 -6.36 -8.47 -15.42
N ARG A 231 -6.02 -7.52 -14.54
CA ARG A 231 -6.95 -6.94 -13.56
C ARG A 231 -6.84 -5.43 -13.56
N TYR A 232 -7.94 -4.79 -13.19
CA TYR A 232 -7.99 -3.37 -12.92
C TYR A 232 -7.32 -3.07 -11.57
N PHE A 233 -6.75 -1.88 -11.41
CA PHE A 233 -6.29 -1.40 -10.11
C PHE A 233 -7.27 -0.39 -9.54
N LEU A 234 -7.48 -0.47 -8.23
CA LEU A 234 -8.20 0.53 -7.46
C LEU A 234 -7.24 1.11 -6.41
N PHE A 235 -6.64 2.26 -6.72
CA PHE A 235 -5.77 3.00 -5.81
C PHE A 235 -6.61 3.77 -4.79
N LEU A 236 -6.38 3.50 -3.51
CA LEU A 236 -7.17 4.06 -2.41
C LEU A 236 -6.26 4.83 -1.47
N GLY A 237 -6.54 6.12 -1.24
CA GLY A 237 -5.76 6.94 -0.31
C GLY A 237 -4.28 7.05 -0.69
N TYR A 238 -3.97 6.94 -1.98
CA TYR A 238 -2.61 6.86 -2.50
C TYR A 238 -2.21 8.20 -3.12
N GLY A 239 -1.29 8.94 -2.48
CA GLY A 239 -0.78 10.21 -3.00
C GLY A 239 0.47 10.02 -3.87
N LEU A 240 0.59 10.73 -4.99
CA LEU A 240 1.74 10.65 -5.89
C LEU A 240 2.81 11.72 -5.64
N ARG A 241 2.79 12.34 -4.45
CA ARG A 241 3.76 13.37 -4.05
C ARG A 241 5.15 12.76 -3.91
N ASP A 242 5.24 11.59 -3.29
CA ASP A 242 6.50 10.90 -3.08
C ASP A 242 7.05 10.33 -4.40
N TRP A 243 8.34 10.52 -4.62
CA TRP A 243 9.00 10.03 -5.84
C TRP A 243 9.02 8.51 -5.91
N ASN A 244 9.23 7.83 -4.77
CA ASN A 244 9.35 6.37 -4.73
C ASN A 244 8.07 5.68 -5.23
N LEU A 245 6.90 6.13 -4.77
CA LEU A 245 5.59 5.62 -5.20
C LEU A 245 5.39 5.80 -6.72
N ARG A 246 5.83 6.93 -7.27
CA ARG A 246 5.77 7.19 -8.72
C ARG A 246 6.60 6.20 -9.53
N VAL A 247 7.75 5.74 -8.99
CA VAL A 247 8.60 4.72 -9.62
C VAL A 247 8.00 3.32 -9.45
N VAL A 248 7.49 2.98 -8.25
CA VAL A 248 6.76 1.71 -8.02
C VAL A 248 5.66 1.53 -9.06
N LEU A 249 4.80 2.53 -9.25
CA LEU A 249 3.72 2.47 -10.24
C LEU A 249 4.22 2.39 -11.68
N LYS A 250 5.34 3.05 -12.01
CA LYS A 250 5.94 2.95 -13.35
C LYS A 250 6.40 1.51 -13.64
N ASN A 251 7.01 0.84 -12.67
CA ASN A 251 7.47 -0.54 -12.79
C ASN A 251 6.31 -1.56 -12.77
N LEU A 252 5.26 -1.29 -11.99
CA LEU A 252 4.03 -2.06 -12.07
C LEU A 252 3.39 -1.91 -13.45
N ARG A 253 3.41 -0.71 -14.05
CA ARG A 253 2.89 -0.47 -15.41
C ARG A 253 3.67 -1.21 -16.50
N THR A 254 4.99 -1.32 -16.40
CA THR A 254 5.74 -2.21 -17.32
C THR A 254 5.37 -3.69 -17.17
N ALA A 255 4.68 -4.04 -16.09
CA ALA A 255 4.08 -5.35 -15.87
C ALA A 255 2.56 -5.36 -15.96
N LEU A 256 1.91 -4.23 -16.29
CA LEU A 256 0.56 -4.22 -16.86
C LEU A 256 0.69 -4.71 -18.30
N PRO A 257 -0.37 -5.25 -18.92
CA PRO A 257 -0.25 -5.74 -20.29
C PRO A 257 0.15 -4.55 -21.17
N ALA A 258 1.36 -4.59 -21.71
CA ALA A 258 1.62 -3.97 -22.98
C ALA A 258 0.81 -4.83 -23.98
N GLY A 259 -0.13 -4.21 -24.69
CA GLY A 259 -0.65 -4.81 -25.90
C GLY A 259 0.50 -4.95 -26.89
N GLU A 260 1.26 -6.04 -26.80
CA GLU A 260 2.29 -6.42 -27.76
C GLU A 260 1.97 -7.85 -28.18
N ASP A 261 1.04 -7.93 -29.14
CA ASP A 261 1.07 -8.76 -30.36
C ASP A 261 -0.35 -8.91 -30.93
N SER A 262 -0.98 -7.79 -31.30
CA SER A 262 -2.12 -7.80 -32.21
C SER A 262 -2.00 -6.62 -33.16
N GLU A 263 -1.32 -6.85 -34.29
CA GLU A 263 -1.35 -5.95 -35.46
C GLU A 263 -2.78 -5.80 -36.05
N ASP A 264 -3.78 -6.50 -35.49
CA ASP A 264 -5.15 -6.60 -36.01
C ASP A 264 -6.26 -6.11 -35.05
N MET A 265 -5.96 -5.35 -33.97
CA MET A 265 -7.04 -4.73 -33.17
C MET A 265 -7.20 -3.25 -33.54
N GLU A 266 -8.29 -2.99 -34.26
CA GLU A 266 -8.78 -1.67 -34.64
C GLU A 266 -8.84 -0.72 -33.44
N GLU A 267 -8.56 0.56 -33.70
CA GLU A 267 -8.31 1.67 -32.77
C GLU A 267 -9.52 2.10 -31.89
N GLU A 268 -10.47 1.21 -31.56
CA GLU A 268 -11.77 1.62 -30.97
C GLU A 268 -12.11 1.19 -29.53
N ASP A 269 -11.31 0.36 -28.84
CA ASP A 269 -11.55 0.13 -27.40
C ASP A 269 -10.67 1.09 -26.56
N GLU A 270 -11.24 2.26 -26.26
CA GLU A 270 -10.67 3.29 -25.40
C GLU A 270 -10.35 2.75 -23.98
N GLU A 271 -9.16 2.18 -23.80
CA GLU A 271 -8.64 1.60 -22.55
C GLU A 271 -8.65 2.57 -21.36
N VAL A 272 -9.71 2.56 -20.55
CA VAL A 272 -9.66 2.99 -19.15
C VAL A 272 -9.52 1.74 -18.28
N SER A 273 -8.35 1.55 -17.66
CA SER A 273 -7.99 0.27 -17.03
C SER A 273 -7.77 0.32 -15.52
N SER A 274 -8.00 1.45 -14.82
CA SER A 274 -7.84 1.57 -13.36
C SER A 274 -8.41 2.89 -12.80
N TRP A 275 -8.68 2.92 -11.49
CA TRP A 275 -9.21 4.09 -10.78
C TRP A 275 -8.35 4.49 -9.57
N ALA A 276 -8.35 5.77 -9.23
CA ALA A 276 -7.74 6.32 -8.03
C ALA A 276 -8.75 7.16 -7.24
N ILE A 277 -8.94 6.84 -5.96
CA ILE A 277 -9.80 7.58 -5.03
C ILE A 277 -8.90 8.34 -4.06
N GLN A 278 -8.95 9.66 -4.15
CA GLN A 278 -8.09 10.55 -3.36
C GLN A 278 -8.87 11.80 -2.96
N PHE A 279 -8.82 12.16 -1.68
CA PHE A 279 -9.45 13.39 -1.22
C PHE A 279 -8.57 14.62 -1.51
N LYS A 280 -9.12 15.60 -2.22
CA LYS A 280 -8.49 16.87 -2.61
C LYS A 280 -7.11 16.68 -3.27
N PRO A 281 -7.01 15.94 -4.39
CA PRO A 281 -5.74 15.78 -5.09
C PRO A 281 -5.25 17.14 -5.60
N SER A 282 -3.93 17.34 -5.56
CA SER A 282 -3.32 18.51 -6.18
C SER A 282 -3.42 18.42 -7.72
N TYR A 283 -3.34 19.56 -8.39
CA TYR A 283 -3.30 19.61 -9.86
C TYR A 283 -2.17 18.73 -10.45
N LEU A 284 -1.01 18.71 -9.78
CA LEU A 284 0.11 17.84 -10.15
C LEU A 284 -0.28 16.37 -10.06
N GLU A 285 -0.92 15.94 -8.98
CA GLU A 285 -1.36 14.55 -8.80
C GLU A 285 -2.39 14.15 -9.86
N THR A 286 -3.37 15.01 -10.14
CA THR A 286 -4.33 14.77 -11.24
C THR A 286 -3.59 14.52 -12.55
N LYS A 287 -2.61 15.38 -12.90
CA LYS A 287 -1.82 15.20 -14.12
C LYS A 287 -0.94 13.95 -14.11
N LEU A 288 -0.43 13.54 -12.95
CA LEU A 288 0.36 12.32 -12.81
C LEU A 288 -0.48 11.04 -12.97
N TRP A 289 -1.74 11.05 -12.53
CA TRP A 289 -2.69 9.97 -12.75
C TRP A 289 -3.17 9.91 -14.20
N ASP A 290 -3.52 11.06 -14.79
CA ASP A 290 -3.86 11.18 -16.22
C ASP A 290 -2.76 10.59 -17.10
N ALA A 291 -1.48 10.94 -16.85
CA ALA A 291 -0.33 10.42 -17.59
C ALA A 291 -0.09 8.90 -17.42
N ARG A 292 -0.80 8.26 -16.49
CA ARG A 292 -0.78 6.81 -16.26
C ARG A 292 -2.05 6.12 -16.76
N LYS A 293 -2.95 6.85 -17.44
CA LYS A 293 -4.28 6.35 -17.84
C LYS A 293 -5.12 5.85 -16.65
N VAL A 294 -4.93 6.41 -15.45
CA VAL A 294 -5.72 6.09 -14.26
C VAL A 294 -6.70 7.23 -14.03
N GLN A 295 -8.00 6.92 -13.99
CA GLN A 295 -9.02 7.92 -13.68
C GLN A 295 -9.01 8.24 -12.20
N ILE A 296 -8.78 9.51 -11.87
CA ILE A 296 -8.81 9.99 -10.48
C ILE A 296 -10.13 10.65 -10.14
N PHE A 297 -10.62 10.37 -8.93
CA PHE A 297 -11.81 10.97 -8.34
C PHE A 297 -11.50 11.65 -7.01
N ASP A 298 -11.94 12.91 -6.89
CA ASP A 298 -11.89 13.68 -5.64
C ASP A 298 -13.05 13.29 -4.73
N VAL A 299 -12.86 12.23 -3.95
CA VAL A 299 -13.88 11.71 -3.02
C VAL A 299 -13.22 11.34 -1.68
N ASP A 300 -13.90 11.65 -0.59
CA ASP A 300 -13.53 11.19 0.75
C ASP A 300 -13.64 9.66 0.84
N ILE A 301 -12.65 8.99 1.43
CA ILE A 301 -12.61 7.52 1.43
C ILE A 301 -13.82 6.89 2.13
N ASN A 302 -14.39 7.54 3.15
CA ASN A 302 -15.57 7.03 3.82
C ASN A 302 -16.83 7.19 2.96
N GLU A 303 -16.95 8.35 2.30
CA GLU A 303 -18.04 8.61 1.35
C GLU A 303 -18.00 7.59 0.21
N PHE A 304 -16.81 7.33 -0.33
CA PHE A 304 -16.60 6.31 -1.36
C PHE A 304 -17.07 4.93 -0.90
N VAL A 305 -16.69 4.50 0.32
CA VAL A 305 -17.14 3.22 0.89
C VAL A 305 -18.65 3.18 1.10
N THR A 306 -19.25 4.26 1.59
CA THR A 306 -20.71 4.36 1.77
C THR A 306 -21.43 4.16 0.44
N GLN A 307 -20.96 4.80 -0.63
CA GLN A 307 -21.55 4.67 -1.97
C GLN A 307 -21.33 3.28 -2.56
N LEU A 308 -20.14 2.69 -2.41
CA LEU A 308 -19.88 1.31 -2.85
C LEU A 308 -20.83 0.32 -2.18
N ARG A 309 -21.05 0.44 -0.86
CA ARG A 309 -21.95 -0.46 -0.12
C ARG A 309 -23.39 -0.40 -0.63
N GLN A 310 -23.84 0.76 -1.11
CA GLN A 310 -25.19 0.89 -1.69
C GLN A 310 -25.35 0.09 -2.98
N GLN A 311 -24.26 -0.17 -3.72
CA GLN A 311 -24.27 -0.99 -4.94
C GLN A 311 -24.30 -2.50 -4.68
N VAL A 312 -24.14 -2.91 -3.42
CA VAL A 312 -24.06 -4.32 -3.02
C VAL A 312 -25.39 -4.88 -2.53
N THR A 313 -26.44 -4.05 -2.50
CA THR A 313 -27.81 -4.41 -2.14
C THR A 313 -28.58 -4.95 -3.34
#